data_AF-A0A1Y2BPD8-F1
#
_entry.id   AF-A0A1Y2BPD8-F1
#
_cell.length_a   1.000
_cell.length_b   1.000
_cell.length_c   1.000
_cell.angle_alpha   90.00
_cell.angle_beta   90.00
_cell.angle_gamma   90.00
#
_symmetry.space_group_name_H-M   'P 1'
#
loop_
_entity.id
_entity.type
_entity.pdbx_description
1 polymer ?
#
loop_
_entity_poly.entity_id
_entity_poly.type
_entity_poly.pdbx_seq_one_letter_code
_entity_poly.pdbx_strand_id
1 'polypeptide(L)'
;MKKFIIFSVLTAINIAQIRADECFSVHLGFPCCQNTQEIIYSDNDGDWGVENNSWCGIKNEQKLAISINTGIGGMNIVNAANTDNIANAANTANTANTVSAIGGSGWAFNPWSCSSSPSGGLPNIVGGKTGKTTGYWDCCVASCSWDANVPGAKPVRACRKNGVSLITEELWKVKSVCDNGEGYMCNNNQPIVINDKLAYGFAASHEKCCTCQRLQFTSGNVKGKQMIVQITNTGSDLGSNHFDLQIPGAGVGIFNGCTKQWGAPNDGWGRRYGGVTSKSQCSQLPSQLRAGCEWRFGWFEGSDNPDVVFERVRCPKALTDITGCILPDESQQKKNLKNNNNNNNNNNNNNNNSRSKMLGYREREGKREREREEKKDLKYDD
;
A
#
# COMPACT_ATOMS: atom_id res chain seq x y z
N MET A 1 70.66 15.11 28.51
CA MET A 1 69.29 14.60 28.81
C MET A 1 68.29 15.35 27.93
N LYS A 2 67.89 14.76 26.80
CA LYS A 2 66.86 15.32 25.90
C LYS A 2 65.51 14.76 26.33
N LYS A 3 64.61 15.61 26.85
CA LYS A 3 63.22 15.24 27.19
C LYS A 3 62.37 15.33 25.92
N PHE A 4 61.92 14.19 25.41
CA PHE A 4 60.87 14.14 24.40
C PHE A 4 59.50 14.23 25.11
N ILE A 5 58.79 15.34 24.92
CA ILE A 5 57.39 15.47 25.29
C ILE A 5 56.58 14.89 24.12
N ILE A 6 56.00 13.72 24.33
CA ILE A 6 55.03 13.12 23.41
C ILE A 6 53.69 13.82 23.67
N PHE A 7 53.31 14.75 22.81
CA PHE A 7 51.94 15.26 22.76
C PHE A 7 51.04 14.16 22.18
N SER A 8 50.26 13.52 23.05
CA SER A 8 49.15 12.65 22.67
C SER A 8 48.07 13.49 21.98
N VAL A 9 48.01 13.38 20.66
CA VAL A 9 46.90 13.92 19.86
C VAL A 9 45.66 13.09 20.21
N LEU A 10 44.85 13.59 21.14
CA LEU A 10 43.46 13.19 21.32
C LEU A 10 42.70 13.60 20.06
N THR A 11 42.58 12.68 19.11
CA THR A 11 41.61 12.78 18.02
C THR A 11 40.22 12.78 18.64
N ALA A 12 39.58 13.96 18.65
CA ALA A 12 38.16 14.08 18.87
C ALA A 12 37.43 13.35 17.72
N ILE A 13 37.07 12.10 17.96
CA ILE A 13 36.12 11.38 17.11
C ILE A 13 34.77 12.07 17.34
N ASN A 14 34.39 12.94 16.40
CA ASN A 14 33.00 13.34 16.24
C ASN A 14 32.21 12.09 15.86
N ILE A 15 31.67 11.39 16.85
CA ILE A 15 30.66 10.37 16.62
C ILE A 15 29.41 11.16 16.19
N ALA A 16 29.20 11.28 14.88
CA ALA A 16 27.89 11.60 14.35
C ALA A 16 26.97 10.52 14.92
N GLN A 17 26.08 10.92 15.84
CA GLN A 17 25.10 10.04 16.45
C GLN A 17 24.31 9.40 15.32
N ILE A 18 24.58 8.13 15.02
CA ILE A 18 23.73 7.32 14.14
C ILE A 18 22.40 7.25 14.88
N ARG A 19 21.47 8.13 14.53
CA ARG A 19 20.09 7.96 14.95
C ARG A 19 19.63 6.71 14.23
N ALA A 20 19.42 5.62 14.97
CA ALA A 20 18.53 4.57 14.49
C ALA A 20 17.25 5.30 14.08
N ASP A 21 16.84 5.19 12.82
CA ASP A 21 15.66 5.87 12.29
C ASP A 21 14.49 5.55 13.22
N GLU A 22 14.18 6.51 14.09
CA GLU A 22 13.09 6.40 15.02
C GLU A 22 11.84 6.48 14.17
N CYS A 23 11.21 5.33 14.05
CA CYS A 23 10.00 5.14 13.30
C CYS A 23 8.95 6.20 13.67
N PHE A 24 8.65 7.06 12.69
CA PHE A 24 7.89 8.29 12.87
C PHE A 24 6.52 8.06 13.55
N SER A 25 5.92 6.91 13.29
CA SER A 25 4.58 6.58 13.75
C SER A 25 4.47 6.41 15.26
N VAL A 26 5.60 6.11 15.94
CA VAL A 26 5.63 5.90 17.40
C VAL A 26 5.23 7.17 18.14
N HIS A 27 5.67 8.34 17.68
CA HIS A 27 5.30 9.63 18.26
C HIS A 27 3.81 9.97 18.05
N LEU A 28 3.19 9.38 17.03
CA LEU A 28 1.76 9.44 16.76
C LEU A 28 0.97 8.32 17.48
N GLY A 29 1.68 7.48 18.23
CA GLY A 29 1.13 6.37 19.01
C GLY A 29 0.99 5.04 18.27
N PHE A 30 1.39 4.96 17.01
CA PHE A 30 1.29 3.73 16.21
C PHE A 30 2.61 2.95 16.22
N PRO A 31 2.58 1.61 16.36
CA PRO A 31 3.78 0.80 16.31
C PRO A 31 4.45 0.89 14.94
N CYS A 32 5.70 0.49 14.85
CA CYS A 32 6.38 0.35 13.57
C CYS A 32 6.01 -0.95 12.91
N CYS A 33 5.98 -0.95 11.59
CA CYS A 33 5.85 -2.16 10.82
C CYS A 33 7.10 -3.01 11.07
N GLN A 34 6.91 -4.26 11.47
CA GLN A 34 7.98 -5.21 11.73
C GLN A 34 8.22 -6.15 10.55
N ASN A 35 7.15 -6.45 9.79
CA ASN A 35 7.13 -7.48 8.75
C ASN A 35 6.73 -6.92 7.37
N THR A 36 5.85 -5.92 7.32
CA THR A 36 5.36 -5.33 6.10
C THR A 36 6.21 -4.13 5.68
N GLN A 37 6.56 -4.11 4.41
CA GLN A 37 7.10 -2.94 3.71
C GLN A 37 6.07 -2.40 2.70
N GLU A 38 4.82 -2.87 2.80
CA GLU A 38 3.76 -2.45 1.92
C GLU A 38 3.19 -1.10 2.36
N ILE A 39 3.52 -0.08 1.57
CA ILE A 39 2.97 1.26 1.72
C ILE A 39 1.56 1.26 1.15
N ILE A 40 0.58 1.53 2.01
CA ILE A 40 -0.84 1.66 1.64
C ILE A 40 -1.34 3.10 1.73
N TYR A 41 -0.61 3.95 2.46
CA TYR A 41 -0.89 5.38 2.55
C TYR A 41 0.41 6.14 2.83
N SER A 42 0.50 7.36 2.32
CA SER A 42 1.64 8.26 2.57
C SER A 42 1.08 9.64 2.88
N ASP A 43 1.58 10.26 3.95
CA ASP A 43 1.27 11.63 4.32
C ASP A 43 2.56 12.40 4.65
N ASN A 44 2.41 13.55 5.31
CA ASN A 44 3.54 14.39 5.71
C ASN A 44 4.36 13.78 6.86
N ASP A 45 3.80 12.84 7.62
CA ASP A 45 4.48 12.18 8.72
C ASP A 45 5.31 10.99 8.22
N GLY A 46 4.79 10.25 7.25
CA GLY A 46 5.57 9.23 6.54
C GLY A 46 4.72 8.21 5.79
N ASP A 47 5.34 7.06 5.56
CA ASP A 47 4.72 5.92 4.87
C ASP A 47 4.07 4.97 5.87
N TRP A 48 2.82 4.60 5.60
CA TRP A 48 2.00 3.78 6.49
C TRP A 48 1.72 2.40 5.90
N GLY A 49 1.72 1.40 6.76
CA GLY A 49 1.35 0.01 6.50
C GLY A 49 0.33 -0.51 7.52
N VAL A 50 -0.08 -1.77 7.36
CA VAL A 50 -0.95 -2.49 8.31
C VAL A 50 -0.36 -3.87 8.60
N GLU A 51 -0.23 -4.20 9.88
CA GLU A 51 0.21 -5.51 10.40
C GLU A 51 -0.66 -5.95 11.58
N ASN A 52 -0.95 -7.24 11.67
CA ASN A 52 -1.76 -7.80 12.76
C ASN A 52 -3.03 -6.96 13.00
N ASN A 53 -3.68 -6.59 11.89
CA ASN A 53 -4.89 -5.81 11.90
C ASN A 53 -4.72 -4.42 12.53
N SER A 54 -3.52 -3.86 12.62
CA SER A 54 -3.24 -2.55 13.21
C SER A 54 -2.34 -1.73 12.29
N TRP A 55 -2.54 -0.40 12.30
CA TRP A 55 -1.69 0.51 11.53
C TRP A 55 -0.30 0.59 12.11
N CYS A 56 0.66 0.71 11.21
CA CYS A 56 2.04 0.83 11.58
C CYS A 56 2.81 1.77 10.64
N GLY A 57 3.83 2.46 11.16
CA GLY A 57 4.75 3.25 10.34
C GLY A 57 5.76 2.35 9.65
N ILE A 58 5.88 2.49 8.34
CA ILE A 58 6.92 1.82 7.56
C ILE A 58 8.25 2.43 7.97
N LYS A 59 9.16 1.60 8.50
CA LYS A 59 10.52 2.04 8.81
C LYS A 59 11.21 2.39 7.49
N ASN A 60 11.73 3.61 7.39
CA ASN A 60 12.67 3.92 6.33
C ASN A 60 13.96 3.16 6.64
N GLU A 61 14.16 2.00 6.02
CA GLU A 61 15.47 1.37 6.01
C GLU A 61 16.38 2.18 5.09
N GLN A 62 16.94 3.29 5.59
CA GLN A 62 18.16 3.78 5.00
C GLN A 62 19.23 2.72 5.29
N LYS A 63 19.51 1.85 4.30
CA LYS A 63 20.68 0.97 4.32
C LYS A 63 21.91 1.85 4.53
N LEU A 64 22.34 1.99 5.77
CA LEU A 64 23.65 2.49 6.11
C LEU A 64 24.65 1.47 5.56
N ALA A 65 25.11 1.69 4.33
CA ALA A 65 26.33 1.07 3.84
C ALA A 65 27.48 1.61 4.69
N ILE A 66 27.76 0.94 5.82
CA ILE A 66 28.96 1.19 6.59
C ILE A 66 30.11 0.65 5.74
N SER A 67 30.74 1.55 4.96
CA SER A 67 31.99 1.24 4.30
C SER A 67 33.09 1.23 5.37
N ILE A 68 33.37 0.06 5.92
CA ILE A 68 34.50 -0.12 6.85
C ILE A 68 35.76 -0.12 5.97
N ASN A 69 36.41 1.03 5.84
CA ASN A 69 37.70 1.10 5.19
C ASN A 69 38.77 0.64 6.20
N THR A 70 38.89 -0.67 6.41
CA THR A 70 40.05 -1.21 7.12
C THR A 70 41.25 -1.11 6.18
N GLY A 71 41.96 0.01 6.28
CA GLY A 71 43.25 0.18 5.64
C GLY A 71 44.30 -0.72 6.28
N ILE A 72 44.30 -2.00 5.91
CA ILE A 72 45.48 -2.86 5.93
C ILE A 72 45.42 -3.66 4.63
N GLY A 73 46.40 -3.41 3.75
CA GLY A 73 46.44 -3.98 2.42
C GLY A 73 46.43 -5.50 2.44
N GLY A 74 45.65 -6.07 1.52
CA GLY A 74 45.82 -7.45 1.06
C GLY A 74 44.88 -8.48 1.69
N MET A 75 43.58 -8.40 1.40
CA MET A 75 42.78 -9.61 1.13
C MET A 75 41.48 -9.25 0.41
N ASN A 76 41.30 -9.77 -0.81
CA ASN A 76 40.02 -9.77 -1.50
C ASN A 76 39.07 -10.72 -0.78
N ILE A 77 37.96 -10.21 -0.26
CA ILE A 77 36.74 -11.01 -0.08
C ILE A 77 35.67 -10.40 -0.97
N VAL A 78 35.61 -10.88 -2.20
CA VAL A 78 34.35 -10.93 -2.93
C VAL A 78 33.63 -12.19 -2.50
N ASN A 79 32.55 -12.05 -1.74
CA ASN A 79 31.24 -12.41 -2.28
C ASN A 79 30.11 -12.06 -1.33
N ALA A 80 29.07 -11.53 -1.96
CA ALA A 80 27.72 -11.53 -1.45
C ALA A 80 27.31 -12.95 -1.04
N ALA A 81 26.84 -13.09 0.21
CA ALA A 81 25.98 -14.19 0.59
C ALA A 81 24.59 -13.58 0.84
N ASN A 82 23.77 -13.67 -0.20
CA ASN A 82 22.33 -13.77 -0.05
C ASN A 82 22.06 -15.14 0.58
N THR A 83 21.54 -15.19 1.81
CA THR A 83 21.04 -16.43 2.40
C THR A 83 19.68 -16.17 3.03
N ASP A 84 18.66 -16.27 2.18
CA ASP A 84 17.42 -16.93 2.55
C ASP A 84 17.74 -18.39 2.93
N ASN A 85 17.05 -18.91 3.95
CA ASN A 85 17.07 -20.29 4.49
C ASN A 85 18.09 -20.64 5.59
N ILE A 86 17.68 -20.43 6.85
CA ILE A 86 17.77 -21.49 7.87
C ILE A 86 16.44 -21.52 8.64
N ALA A 87 15.48 -22.27 8.11
CA ALA A 87 14.52 -22.98 8.94
C ALA A 87 15.10 -24.37 9.25
N ASN A 88 14.78 -24.89 10.43
CA ASN A 88 15.11 -26.22 10.98
C ASN A 88 16.43 -26.37 11.73
N ALA A 89 16.38 -26.00 13.02
CA ALA A 89 16.97 -26.80 14.09
C ALA A 89 16.22 -26.52 15.41
N ALA A 90 14.96 -26.98 15.48
CA ALA A 90 14.28 -27.18 16.75
C ALA A 90 14.38 -28.66 17.14
N ASN A 91 14.55 -28.91 18.44
CA ASN A 91 14.68 -30.18 19.15
C ASN A 91 16.13 -30.66 19.35
N THR A 92 16.70 -30.43 20.54
CA THR A 92 16.53 -31.32 21.71
C THR A 92 17.32 -30.77 22.92
N ALA A 93 16.77 -31.00 24.13
CA ALA A 93 17.38 -30.95 25.47
C ALA A 93 17.35 -29.62 26.26
N ASN A 94 16.32 -29.53 27.11
CA ASN A 94 16.31 -28.86 28.41
C ASN A 94 17.51 -29.28 29.29
N THR A 95 18.08 -28.34 30.04
CA THR A 95 18.21 -28.43 31.50
C THR A 95 18.63 -27.08 32.09
N ALA A 96 17.93 -26.68 33.15
CA ALA A 96 18.10 -25.42 33.87
C ALA A 96 19.42 -25.38 34.66
N ASN A 97 20.01 -24.20 34.78
CA ASN A 97 20.67 -23.83 36.04
C ASN A 97 20.72 -22.32 36.25
N THR A 98 20.42 -21.97 37.50
CA THR A 98 20.25 -20.66 38.12
C THR A 98 21.54 -19.86 38.23
N VAL A 99 21.50 -18.54 37.96
CA VAL A 99 22.39 -17.58 38.62
C VAL A 99 21.59 -16.33 39.02
N SER A 100 21.59 -16.07 40.33
CA SER A 100 21.01 -14.91 40.97
C SER A 100 21.76 -13.61 40.64
N ALA A 101 20.95 -12.54 40.55
CA ALA A 101 21.20 -11.11 40.68
C ALA A 101 22.62 -10.61 41.00
N ILE A 102 23.06 -9.62 40.22
CA ILE A 102 23.88 -8.51 40.70
C ILE A 102 23.19 -7.22 40.25
N GLY A 103 22.81 -6.40 41.23
CA GLY A 103 22.12 -5.13 41.04
C GLY A 103 23.00 -4.09 40.36
N GLY A 104 22.40 -3.35 39.43
CA GLY A 104 22.94 -2.15 38.83
C GLY A 104 21.78 -1.29 38.37
N SER A 105 21.58 -0.16 39.03
CA SER A 105 20.59 0.86 38.72
C SER A 105 20.84 1.44 37.33
N GLY A 106 20.09 0.95 36.34
CA GLY A 106 19.97 1.55 35.02
C GLY A 106 18.49 1.57 34.67
N TRP A 107 17.97 2.75 34.34
CA TRP A 107 16.59 2.93 33.88
C TRP A 107 16.44 2.19 32.55
N ALA A 108 16.04 0.92 32.62
CA ALA A 108 15.66 0.15 31.46
C ALA A 108 14.29 0.65 31.01
N PHE A 109 14.26 1.40 29.90
CA PHE A 109 13.03 1.62 29.15
C PHE A 109 12.54 0.26 28.68
N ASN A 110 11.59 -0.31 29.43
CA ASN A 110 10.75 -1.38 28.94
C ASN A 110 9.80 -0.77 27.90
N PRO A 111 9.87 -1.13 26.60
CA PRO A 111 8.96 -0.56 25.61
C PRO A 111 7.51 -1.05 25.80
N TRP A 112 7.27 -1.95 26.76
CA TRP A 112 5.98 -2.61 26.94
C TRP A 112 5.25 -2.22 28.22
N SER A 113 5.39 -0.98 28.69
CA SER A 113 4.56 -0.46 29.78
C SER A 113 4.04 0.95 29.51
N CYS A 114 3.37 1.12 28.38
CA CYS A 114 2.31 2.12 28.25
C CYS A 114 0.99 1.38 28.05
N SER A 115 0.27 1.20 29.14
CA SER A 115 -1.15 0.84 29.17
C SER A 115 -1.99 1.99 28.65
N SER A 116 -1.98 2.15 27.32
CA SER A 116 -3.06 2.69 26.50
C SER A 116 -2.59 2.63 25.04
N SER A 117 -2.73 1.49 24.38
CA SER A 117 -2.66 1.44 22.92
C SER A 117 -3.63 2.49 22.38
N PRO A 118 -3.21 3.42 21.51
CA PRO A 118 -4.15 4.23 20.78
C PRO A 118 -4.94 3.26 19.91
N SER A 119 -6.19 3.09 20.31
CA SER A 119 -7.24 2.34 19.63
C SER A 119 -7.07 2.38 18.10
N GLY A 120 -6.65 1.26 17.50
CA GLY A 120 -6.02 1.08 16.18
C GLY A 120 -6.78 1.57 14.94
N GLY A 121 -7.21 2.83 14.94
CA GLY A 121 -7.84 3.52 13.82
C GLY A 121 -6.86 4.46 13.16
N LEU A 122 -7.01 4.61 11.85
CA LEU A 122 -6.29 5.59 11.03
C LEU A 122 -6.37 7.01 11.61
N PRO A 123 -5.34 7.85 11.37
CA PRO A 123 -5.51 9.29 11.46
C PRO A 123 -6.76 9.74 10.70
N ASN A 124 -7.46 10.73 11.23
CA ASN A 124 -8.60 11.30 10.54
C ASN A 124 -8.17 11.90 9.20
N ILE A 125 -9.04 11.82 8.20
CA ILE A 125 -8.83 12.48 6.91
C ILE A 125 -8.92 13.99 7.13
N VAL A 126 -7.85 14.72 6.76
CA VAL A 126 -7.78 16.18 6.84
C VAL A 126 -7.86 16.75 5.43
N GLY A 127 -8.92 17.50 5.10
CA GLY A 127 -9.08 18.15 3.79
C GLY A 127 -9.63 17.27 2.67
N GLY A 128 -10.14 16.08 3.00
CA GLY A 128 -10.81 15.18 2.03
C GLY A 128 -12.11 15.78 1.46
N LYS A 129 -12.56 15.21 0.34
CA LYS A 129 -13.85 15.56 -0.28
C LYS A 129 -15.01 14.96 0.50
N THR A 130 -16.16 15.60 0.52
CA THR A 130 -17.39 15.00 1.07
C THR A 130 -18.05 14.09 0.05
N GLY A 131 -18.68 13.02 0.52
CA GLY A 131 -19.40 12.06 -0.30
C GLY A 131 -20.55 11.40 0.42
N LYS A 132 -21.39 10.73 -0.37
CA LYS A 132 -22.53 9.92 0.10
C LYS A 132 -22.24 8.44 -0.12
N THR A 133 -22.86 7.59 0.67
CA THR A 133 -22.78 6.13 0.46
C THR A 133 -24.16 5.51 0.28
N THR A 134 -24.20 4.43 -0.48
CA THR A 134 -25.29 3.45 -0.49
C THR A 134 -24.69 2.04 -0.39
N GLY A 135 -25.53 1.01 -0.39
CA GLY A 135 -25.06 -0.36 -0.53
C GLY A 135 -25.83 -1.11 -1.61
N TYR A 136 -25.14 -1.99 -2.34
CA TYR A 136 -25.74 -2.86 -3.35
C TYR A 136 -25.04 -4.22 -3.47
N TRP A 137 -25.74 -5.18 -4.05
CA TRP A 137 -25.19 -6.42 -4.56
C TRP A 137 -26.15 -7.00 -5.61
N ASP A 138 -25.88 -6.75 -6.88
CA ASP A 138 -26.73 -7.13 -8.01
C ASP A 138 -26.25 -8.40 -8.75
N CYS A 139 -25.09 -8.93 -8.34
CA CYS A 139 -24.38 -10.07 -8.94
C CYS A 139 -23.89 -9.84 -10.38
N CYS A 140 -24.06 -8.64 -10.94
CA CYS A 140 -23.62 -8.30 -12.28
C CYS A 140 -22.10 -8.26 -12.37
N VAL A 141 -21.55 -8.48 -13.56
CA VAL A 141 -20.13 -8.17 -13.80
C VAL A 141 -19.93 -6.66 -13.66
N ALA A 142 -18.89 -6.28 -12.91
CA ALA A 142 -18.59 -4.89 -12.62
C ALA A 142 -18.04 -4.16 -13.87
N SER A 143 -18.31 -2.86 -14.01
CA SER A 143 -17.90 -2.10 -15.20
C SER A 143 -16.39 -2.05 -15.41
N CYS A 144 -15.58 -2.06 -14.34
CA CYS A 144 -14.12 -2.07 -14.46
C CYS A 144 -13.57 -3.45 -14.85
N SER A 145 -14.42 -4.45 -15.08
CA SER A 145 -14.04 -5.74 -15.66
C SER A 145 -13.89 -5.70 -17.19
N TRP A 146 -14.33 -4.63 -17.85
CA TRP A 146 -14.18 -4.46 -19.28
C TRP A 146 -12.85 -3.76 -19.59
N ASP A 147 -12.02 -4.34 -20.46
CA ASP A 147 -10.69 -3.80 -20.82
C ASP A 147 -10.75 -2.33 -21.28
N ALA A 148 -11.80 -1.96 -22.02
CA ALA A 148 -12.03 -0.60 -22.49
C ALA A 148 -12.17 0.44 -21.36
N ASN A 149 -12.62 0.03 -20.16
CA ASN A 149 -12.80 0.91 -19.02
C ASN A 149 -11.53 1.03 -18.15
N VAL A 150 -10.51 0.22 -18.43
CA VAL A 150 -9.24 0.19 -17.67
C VAL A 150 -8.01 0.19 -18.61
N PRO A 151 -7.88 1.19 -19.51
CA PRO A 151 -6.81 1.19 -20.51
C PRO A 151 -5.42 1.15 -19.85
N GLY A 152 -4.61 0.16 -20.26
CA GLY A 152 -3.26 -0.04 -19.75
C GLY A 152 -3.17 -0.76 -18.40
N ALA A 153 -4.30 -1.12 -17.78
CA ALA A 153 -4.36 -1.93 -16.56
C ALA A 153 -4.98 -3.31 -16.86
N LYS A 154 -4.83 -4.25 -15.91
CA LYS A 154 -5.60 -5.50 -15.96
C LYS A 154 -7.01 -5.22 -15.45
N PRO A 155 -8.10 -5.66 -16.11
CA PRO A 155 -9.45 -5.45 -15.61
C PRO A 155 -9.72 -6.18 -14.30
N VAL A 156 -10.77 -5.73 -13.61
CA VAL A 156 -11.32 -6.43 -12.45
C VAL A 156 -11.78 -7.83 -12.89
N ARG A 157 -11.34 -8.86 -12.18
CA ARG A 157 -11.72 -10.25 -12.45
C ARG A 157 -13.24 -10.44 -12.33
N ALA A 158 -13.80 -11.16 -13.30
CA ALA A 158 -15.17 -11.67 -13.28
C ALA A 158 -15.16 -13.18 -13.03
N CYS A 159 -16.26 -13.70 -12.49
CA CYS A 159 -16.39 -15.10 -12.14
C CYS A 159 -17.53 -15.77 -12.91
N ARG A 160 -17.43 -17.09 -13.04
CA ARG A 160 -18.53 -17.97 -13.45
C ARG A 160 -19.59 -18.03 -12.35
N LYS A 161 -20.70 -18.73 -12.64
CA LYS A 161 -21.90 -18.81 -11.76
C LYS A 161 -21.59 -19.15 -10.29
N ASN A 162 -20.61 -20.02 -10.03
CA ASN A 162 -20.22 -20.38 -8.65
C ASN A 162 -19.59 -19.23 -7.85
N GLY A 163 -19.25 -18.10 -8.51
CA GLY A 163 -18.63 -16.92 -7.93
C GLY A 163 -17.16 -17.11 -7.52
N VAL A 164 -16.52 -18.20 -7.97
CA VAL A 164 -15.12 -18.54 -7.62
C VAL A 164 -14.27 -18.80 -8.84
N SER A 165 -14.78 -19.60 -9.79
CA SER A 165 -14.05 -19.91 -11.02
C SER A 165 -13.93 -18.65 -11.86
N LEU A 166 -12.70 -18.19 -12.07
CA LEU A 166 -12.42 -17.00 -12.87
C LEU A 166 -12.80 -17.23 -14.33
N ILE A 167 -13.33 -16.20 -14.96
CA ILE A 167 -13.45 -16.15 -16.42
C ILE A 167 -12.06 -15.85 -16.99
N THR A 168 -11.56 -16.75 -17.82
CA THR A 168 -10.27 -16.59 -18.52
C THR A 168 -10.47 -16.29 -20.00
N GLU A 169 -11.68 -16.49 -20.51
CA GLU A 169 -12.05 -16.11 -21.88
C GLU A 169 -12.26 -14.60 -21.99
N GLU A 170 -12.30 -14.11 -23.23
CA GLU A 170 -12.62 -12.71 -23.49
C GLU A 170 -14.02 -12.36 -22.99
N LEU A 171 -14.11 -11.41 -22.07
CA LEU A 171 -15.36 -11.11 -21.35
C LEU A 171 -16.49 -10.65 -22.27
N TRP A 172 -16.18 -10.01 -23.41
CA TRP A 172 -17.18 -9.58 -24.40
C TRP A 172 -17.91 -10.77 -25.06
N LYS A 173 -17.31 -11.97 -25.06
CA LYS A 173 -17.96 -13.20 -25.52
C LYS A 173 -18.85 -13.81 -24.43
N VAL A 174 -18.38 -13.82 -23.19
CA VAL A 174 -19.09 -14.41 -22.04
C VAL A 174 -20.28 -13.54 -21.60
N LYS A 175 -20.11 -12.22 -21.71
CA LYS A 175 -21.04 -11.16 -21.28
C LYS A 175 -21.39 -11.20 -19.78
N SER A 176 -21.90 -10.10 -19.28
CA SER A 176 -22.45 -10.04 -17.92
C SER A 176 -23.78 -10.80 -17.87
N VAL A 177 -24.09 -11.47 -16.77
CA VAL A 177 -25.42 -12.06 -16.52
C VAL A 177 -26.55 -11.03 -16.69
N CYS A 178 -26.27 -9.77 -16.37
CA CYS A 178 -27.20 -8.65 -16.49
C CYS A 178 -27.35 -8.13 -17.94
N ASP A 179 -26.56 -8.67 -18.87
CA ASP A 179 -26.68 -8.51 -20.32
C ASP A 179 -26.83 -9.88 -21.01
N ASN A 180 -27.60 -10.79 -20.38
CA ASN A 180 -27.88 -12.15 -20.87
C ASN A 180 -26.65 -13.04 -21.12
N GLY A 181 -25.57 -12.79 -20.40
CA GLY A 181 -24.35 -13.61 -20.39
C GLY A 181 -24.24 -14.60 -19.24
N GLU A 182 -23.02 -15.09 -19.04
CA GLU A 182 -22.67 -16.08 -18.01
C GLU A 182 -21.57 -15.60 -17.04
N GLY A 183 -21.23 -14.31 -17.10
CA GLY A 183 -20.33 -13.67 -16.16
C GLY A 183 -21.04 -13.06 -14.96
N TYR A 184 -20.39 -13.13 -13.81
CA TYR A 184 -20.90 -12.69 -12.52
C TYR A 184 -19.82 -11.96 -11.72
N MET A 185 -20.24 -11.17 -10.74
CA MET A 185 -19.34 -10.68 -9.69
C MET A 185 -18.74 -11.85 -8.90
N CYS A 186 -17.45 -11.76 -8.56
CA CYS A 186 -16.78 -12.76 -7.75
C CYS A 186 -17.19 -12.65 -6.28
N ASN A 187 -17.30 -13.80 -5.60
CA ASN A 187 -17.68 -13.85 -4.18
C ASN A 187 -16.70 -13.09 -3.29
N ASN A 188 -15.42 -13.05 -3.63
CA ASN A 188 -14.41 -12.35 -2.84
C ASN A 188 -14.45 -10.82 -2.98
N ASN A 189 -15.32 -10.25 -3.82
CA ASN A 189 -15.58 -8.81 -3.87
C ASN A 189 -16.51 -8.33 -2.72
N GLN A 190 -16.41 -8.97 -1.56
CA GLN A 190 -17.17 -8.67 -0.35
C GLN A 190 -16.36 -7.76 0.58
N PRO A 191 -17.01 -7.06 1.53
CA PRO A 191 -16.31 -6.25 2.50
C PRO A 191 -15.57 -7.14 3.52
N ILE A 192 -14.42 -6.64 4.00
CA ILE A 192 -13.47 -7.38 4.83
C ILE A 192 -13.23 -6.57 6.10
N VAL A 193 -13.42 -7.18 7.27
CA VAL A 193 -13.02 -6.56 8.53
C VAL A 193 -11.51 -6.66 8.67
N ILE A 194 -10.84 -5.52 8.83
CA ILE A 194 -9.45 -5.50 9.27
C ILE A 194 -9.45 -5.44 10.79
N ASN A 195 -10.04 -4.43 11.40
CA ASN A 195 -10.20 -4.35 12.85
C ASN A 195 -11.48 -3.59 13.18
N ASP A 196 -11.76 -3.31 14.46
CA ASP A 196 -12.99 -2.64 14.90
C ASP A 196 -13.20 -1.23 14.30
N LYS A 197 -12.14 -0.61 13.76
CA LYS A 197 -12.13 0.75 13.20
C LYS A 197 -11.82 0.81 11.69
N LEU A 198 -11.32 -0.26 11.09
CA LEU A 198 -10.96 -0.33 9.68
C LEU A 198 -11.58 -1.54 8.99
N ALA A 199 -12.22 -1.29 7.85
CA ALA A 199 -12.61 -2.31 6.89
C ALA A 199 -12.00 -2.05 5.51
N TYR A 200 -11.86 -3.11 4.71
CA TYR A 200 -11.60 -3.02 3.28
C TYR A 200 -12.85 -3.43 2.50
N GLY A 201 -12.94 -3.04 1.23
CA GLY A 201 -13.97 -3.56 0.35
C GLY A 201 -13.91 -2.95 -1.04
N PHE A 202 -15.09 -2.91 -1.67
CA PHE A 202 -15.24 -2.56 -3.07
C PHE A 202 -16.47 -1.67 -3.24
N ALA A 203 -16.45 -0.81 -4.25
CA ALA A 203 -17.55 0.11 -4.50
C ALA A 203 -17.78 0.36 -5.99
N ALA A 204 -19.01 0.75 -6.32
CA ALA A 204 -19.28 1.52 -7.53
C ALA A 204 -19.12 3.02 -7.24
N SER A 205 -18.45 3.74 -8.14
CA SER A 205 -18.31 5.20 -8.04
C SER A 205 -17.95 5.80 -9.40
N HIS A 206 -18.07 7.13 -9.50
CA HIS A 206 -17.54 7.92 -10.64
C HIS A 206 -16.04 8.19 -10.51
N GLU A 207 -15.42 7.83 -9.38
CA GLU A 207 -13.97 7.79 -9.27
C GLU A 207 -13.37 6.80 -10.29
N LYS A 208 -12.14 7.05 -10.72
CA LYS A 208 -11.50 6.26 -11.79
C LYS A 208 -11.43 4.77 -11.41
N CYS A 209 -11.75 3.89 -12.36
CA CYS A 209 -11.66 2.45 -12.19
C CYS A 209 -10.31 2.03 -11.59
N CYS A 210 -10.39 1.09 -10.66
CA CYS A 210 -9.29 0.43 -9.97
C CYS A 210 -8.43 1.30 -9.05
N THR A 211 -8.80 2.56 -8.88
CA THR A 211 -8.26 3.39 -7.81
C THR A 211 -8.83 2.97 -6.45
N CYS A 212 -8.15 3.34 -5.38
CA CYS A 212 -8.66 3.14 -4.02
C CYS A 212 -8.92 4.46 -3.34
N GLN A 213 -10.00 4.49 -2.56
CA GLN A 213 -10.42 5.64 -1.78
C GLN A 213 -10.46 5.23 -0.31
N ARG A 214 -9.84 6.03 0.55
CA ARG A 214 -10.02 5.93 2.00
C ARG A 214 -11.24 6.76 2.36
N LEU A 215 -12.27 6.10 2.88
CA LEU A 215 -13.50 6.70 3.35
C LEU A 215 -13.45 6.78 4.87
N GLN A 216 -13.73 7.95 5.44
CA GLN A 216 -14.01 8.09 6.86
C GLN A 216 -15.49 8.45 7.02
N PHE A 217 -16.23 7.62 7.75
CA PHE A 217 -17.65 7.85 7.98
C PHE A 217 -17.85 9.04 8.93
N THR A 218 -18.72 9.98 8.55
CA THR A 218 -19.01 11.21 9.29
C THR A 218 -20.40 11.21 9.92
N SER A 219 -21.27 10.27 9.55
CA SER A 219 -22.59 10.05 10.14
C SER A 219 -22.89 8.55 10.32
N GLY A 220 -24.08 8.23 10.87
CA GLY A 220 -24.50 6.87 11.19
C GLY A 220 -23.80 6.27 12.41
N ASN A 221 -24.08 5.00 12.70
CA ASN A 221 -23.51 4.27 13.84
C ASN A 221 -22.00 4.05 13.68
N VAL A 222 -21.54 3.97 12.43
CA VAL A 222 -20.12 3.79 12.08
C VAL A 222 -19.31 5.08 12.07
N LYS A 223 -19.86 6.21 12.54
CA LYS A 223 -19.15 7.50 12.54
C LYS A 223 -17.77 7.38 13.18
N GLY A 224 -16.75 7.82 12.46
CA GLY A 224 -15.34 7.77 12.87
C GLY A 224 -14.61 6.49 12.44
N LYS A 225 -15.32 5.41 12.09
CA LYS A 225 -14.69 4.26 11.42
C LYS A 225 -14.24 4.64 10.01
N GLN A 226 -13.27 3.90 9.50
CA GLN A 226 -12.73 4.12 8.17
C GLN A 226 -12.83 2.86 7.32
N MET A 227 -12.97 3.03 6.01
CA MET A 227 -13.02 1.95 5.04
C MET A 227 -12.19 2.30 3.82
N ILE A 228 -11.29 1.40 3.40
CA ILE A 228 -10.59 1.56 2.11
C ILE A 228 -11.33 0.73 1.06
N VAL A 229 -11.83 1.38 0.02
CA VAL A 229 -12.55 0.73 -1.07
C VAL A 229 -11.78 0.80 -2.36
N GLN A 230 -11.72 -0.30 -3.11
CA GLN A 230 -11.30 -0.27 -4.50
C GLN A 230 -12.52 -0.04 -5.40
N ILE A 231 -12.38 0.87 -6.37
CA ILE A 231 -13.44 1.16 -7.32
C ILE A 231 -13.45 0.09 -8.41
N THR A 232 -14.48 -0.73 -8.43
CA THR A 232 -14.61 -1.84 -9.40
C THR A 232 -15.75 -1.64 -10.38
N ASN A 233 -16.66 -0.72 -10.09
CA ASN A 233 -17.83 -0.46 -10.91
C ASN A 233 -18.08 1.06 -11.02
N THR A 234 -18.93 1.45 -11.95
CA THR A 234 -19.42 2.82 -12.12
C THR A 234 -20.95 2.75 -12.12
N GLY A 235 -21.59 3.54 -11.26
CA GLY A 235 -23.06 3.60 -11.24
C GLY A 235 -23.55 4.82 -12.03
N SER A 236 -24.43 4.61 -13.01
CA SER A 236 -25.02 5.68 -13.82
C SER A 236 -25.90 6.63 -13.00
N ASP A 237 -26.47 6.14 -11.90
CA ASP A 237 -27.50 6.82 -11.11
C ASP A 237 -26.92 7.46 -9.84
N LEU A 238 -25.60 7.43 -9.72
CA LEU A 238 -24.89 7.94 -8.56
C LEU A 238 -24.70 9.45 -8.71
N GLY A 239 -25.03 10.19 -7.66
CA GLY A 239 -24.73 11.63 -7.56
C GLY A 239 -23.22 11.89 -7.58
N SER A 240 -22.84 13.18 -7.60
CA SER A 240 -21.42 13.55 -7.45
C SER A 240 -20.86 13.02 -6.12
N ASN A 241 -19.64 12.48 -6.14
CA ASN A 241 -18.93 11.94 -4.97
C ASN A 241 -19.72 10.86 -4.19
N HIS A 242 -20.32 9.91 -4.90
CA HIS A 242 -21.10 8.83 -4.31
C HIS A 242 -20.35 7.50 -4.40
N PHE A 243 -20.39 6.72 -3.31
CA PHE A 243 -19.87 5.36 -3.21
C PHE A 243 -20.98 4.35 -2.93
N ASP A 244 -21.33 3.55 -3.92
CA ASP A 244 -22.25 2.43 -3.72
C ASP A 244 -21.44 1.20 -3.28
N LEU A 245 -21.49 0.88 -1.99
CA LEU A 245 -20.66 -0.14 -1.37
C LEU A 245 -21.16 -1.54 -1.76
N GLN A 246 -20.26 -2.41 -2.21
CA GLN A 246 -20.60 -3.80 -2.53
C GLN A 246 -20.83 -4.59 -1.24
N ILE A 247 -22.10 -4.78 -0.87
CA ILE A 247 -22.52 -5.42 0.36
C ILE A 247 -23.62 -6.44 0.02
N PRO A 248 -23.34 -7.75 0.10
CA PRO A 248 -24.36 -8.76 -0.13
C PRO A 248 -25.61 -8.54 0.71
N GLY A 249 -26.76 -8.54 0.06
CA GLY A 249 -28.04 -8.31 0.73
C GLY A 249 -28.34 -6.84 1.00
N ALA A 250 -27.60 -5.88 0.44
CA ALA A 250 -27.95 -4.45 0.47
C ALA A 250 -28.95 -4.01 -0.61
N GLY A 251 -29.38 -4.95 -1.45
CA GLY A 251 -30.36 -4.72 -2.52
C GLY A 251 -29.70 -4.87 -3.89
N VAL A 252 -30.49 -5.32 -4.87
CA VAL A 252 -30.02 -5.53 -6.24
C VAL A 252 -30.13 -4.23 -7.07
N GLY A 253 -30.99 -3.30 -6.67
CA GLY A 253 -31.17 -2.04 -7.37
C GLY A 253 -31.84 -2.22 -8.73
N ILE A 254 -31.31 -1.55 -9.75
CA ILE A 254 -31.89 -1.56 -11.11
C ILE A 254 -31.80 -2.95 -11.74
N PHE A 255 -30.62 -3.54 -11.67
CA PHE A 255 -30.32 -4.84 -12.27
C PHE A 255 -30.50 -5.96 -11.24
N ASN A 256 -30.72 -7.19 -11.71
CA ASN A 256 -30.78 -8.37 -10.84
C ASN A 256 -30.19 -9.60 -11.56
N GLY A 257 -28.87 -9.72 -11.50
CA GLY A 257 -28.17 -10.93 -11.90
C GLY A 257 -28.30 -12.06 -10.87
N CYS A 258 -28.65 -11.74 -9.63
CA CYS A 258 -28.68 -12.68 -8.52
C CYS A 258 -29.77 -13.75 -8.67
N THR A 259 -30.89 -13.45 -9.33
CA THR A 259 -31.90 -14.47 -9.67
C THR A 259 -31.32 -15.57 -10.54
N LYS A 260 -30.55 -15.21 -11.57
CA LYS A 260 -29.90 -16.19 -12.46
C LYS A 260 -28.72 -16.90 -11.79
N GLN A 261 -27.96 -16.20 -10.94
CA GLN A 261 -26.79 -16.78 -10.26
C GLN A 261 -27.18 -17.76 -9.15
N TRP A 262 -28.05 -17.30 -8.25
CA TRP A 262 -28.29 -17.92 -6.95
C TRP A 262 -29.77 -18.28 -6.70
N GLY A 263 -30.66 -18.04 -7.66
CA GLY A 263 -32.10 -18.25 -7.46
C GLY A 263 -32.72 -17.23 -6.51
N ALA A 264 -32.14 -16.03 -6.40
CA ALA A 264 -32.71 -14.95 -5.58
C ALA A 264 -34.11 -14.53 -6.10
N PRO A 265 -34.99 -14.01 -5.23
CA PRO A 265 -36.28 -13.44 -5.65
C PRO A 265 -36.13 -12.32 -6.68
N ASN A 266 -37.24 -11.95 -7.34
CA ASN A 266 -37.24 -10.92 -8.41
C ASN A 266 -36.72 -9.54 -7.94
N ASP A 267 -36.92 -9.20 -6.67
CA ASP A 267 -36.41 -7.97 -6.04
C ASP A 267 -35.12 -8.21 -5.22
N GLY A 268 -34.45 -9.36 -5.42
CA GLY A 268 -33.30 -9.77 -4.63
C GLY A 268 -33.68 -10.27 -3.24
N TRP A 269 -32.70 -10.35 -2.34
CA TRP A 269 -32.95 -10.71 -0.94
C TRP A 269 -33.42 -9.48 -0.16
N GLY A 270 -34.66 -9.51 0.31
CA GLY A 270 -35.29 -8.38 0.99
C GLY A 270 -35.87 -7.36 0.00
N ARG A 271 -35.64 -6.08 0.25
CA ARG A 271 -36.13 -4.98 -0.60
C ARG A 271 -35.22 -4.81 -1.83
N ARG A 272 -35.82 -4.44 -2.97
CA ARG A 272 -35.06 -4.12 -4.19
C ARG A 272 -33.94 -3.12 -3.96
N TYR A 273 -34.24 -2.05 -3.22
CA TYR A 273 -33.29 -1.06 -2.74
C TYR A 273 -33.22 -1.14 -1.22
N GLY A 274 -32.01 -1.30 -0.67
CA GLY A 274 -31.77 -1.46 0.77
C GLY A 274 -31.77 -2.92 1.26
N GLY A 275 -32.25 -3.87 0.45
CA GLY A 275 -32.07 -5.30 0.68
C GLY A 275 -32.68 -5.84 1.98
N VAL A 276 -31.97 -6.74 2.63
CA VAL A 276 -32.38 -7.29 3.94
C VAL A 276 -32.28 -6.21 5.02
N THR A 277 -33.15 -6.28 6.03
CA THR A 277 -33.26 -5.26 7.09
C THR A 277 -32.75 -5.75 8.44
N SER A 278 -32.29 -7.00 8.54
CA SER A 278 -31.77 -7.56 9.79
C SER A 278 -30.74 -8.66 9.54
N LYS A 279 -29.85 -8.88 10.51
CA LYS A 279 -28.80 -9.92 10.45
C LYS A 279 -29.37 -11.32 10.25
N SER A 280 -30.51 -11.65 10.86
CA SER A 280 -31.14 -12.98 10.73
C SER A 280 -31.53 -13.31 9.29
N GLN A 281 -31.89 -12.31 8.49
CA GLN A 281 -32.22 -12.48 7.08
C GLN A 281 -31.00 -12.78 6.20
N CYS A 282 -29.76 -12.63 6.71
CA CYS A 282 -28.57 -13.13 6.01
C CYS A 282 -28.62 -14.64 5.78
N SER A 283 -29.41 -15.40 6.56
CA SER A 283 -29.65 -16.82 6.32
C SER A 283 -30.36 -17.12 4.99
N GLN A 284 -31.01 -16.14 4.36
CA GLN A 284 -31.66 -16.27 3.04
C GLN A 284 -30.66 -16.23 1.88
N LEU A 285 -29.46 -15.70 2.13
CA LEU A 285 -28.40 -15.60 1.13
C LEU A 285 -27.63 -16.92 1.01
N PRO A 286 -27.03 -17.21 -0.16
CA PRO A 286 -26.17 -18.36 -0.33
C PRO A 286 -24.96 -18.28 0.61
N SER A 287 -24.45 -19.44 1.02
CA SER A 287 -23.42 -19.52 2.07
C SER A 287 -22.16 -18.71 1.78
N GLN A 288 -21.83 -18.57 0.50
CA GLN A 288 -20.70 -17.82 -0.04
C GLN A 288 -20.81 -16.31 0.23
N LEU A 289 -22.03 -15.78 0.40
CA LEU A 289 -22.30 -14.34 0.53
C LEU A 289 -22.73 -13.93 1.95
N ARG A 290 -22.90 -14.90 2.85
CA ARG A 290 -23.37 -14.62 4.22
C ARG A 290 -22.40 -13.77 5.01
N ALA A 291 -21.09 -13.97 4.83
CA ALA A 291 -20.08 -13.20 5.57
C ALA A 291 -20.17 -11.70 5.28
N GLY A 292 -20.29 -11.30 4.00
CA GLY A 292 -20.48 -9.89 3.62
C GLY A 292 -21.83 -9.32 4.05
N CYS A 293 -22.89 -10.15 4.07
CA CYS A 293 -24.17 -9.72 4.64
C CYS A 293 -24.08 -9.49 6.15
N GLU A 294 -23.44 -10.39 6.88
CA GLU A 294 -23.27 -10.26 8.33
C GLU A 294 -22.34 -9.11 8.69
N TRP A 295 -21.35 -8.78 7.84
CA TRP A 295 -20.52 -7.58 7.96
C TRP A 295 -21.37 -6.31 8.04
N ARG A 296 -22.45 -6.22 7.24
CA ARG A 296 -23.38 -5.07 7.21
C ARG A 296 -23.97 -4.78 8.60
N PHE A 297 -24.33 -5.82 9.34
CA PHE A 297 -24.98 -5.70 10.64
C PHE A 297 -24.00 -5.81 11.82
N GLY A 298 -22.80 -6.34 11.58
CA GLY A 298 -21.71 -6.43 12.55
C GLY A 298 -20.86 -5.16 12.52
N TRP A 299 -19.80 -5.16 11.70
CA TRP A 299 -18.83 -4.06 11.66
C TRP A 299 -19.45 -2.74 11.20
N PHE A 300 -20.35 -2.80 10.22
CA PHE A 300 -21.03 -1.63 9.65
C PHE A 300 -22.28 -1.20 10.45
N GLU A 301 -22.60 -1.93 11.52
CA GLU A 301 -23.61 -1.59 12.53
C GLU A 301 -24.99 -1.23 11.96
N GLY A 302 -25.36 -1.85 10.83
CA GLY A 302 -26.64 -1.62 10.16
C GLY A 302 -26.83 -0.17 9.68
N SER A 303 -25.74 0.58 9.51
CA SER A 303 -25.81 2.01 9.15
C SER A 303 -26.51 2.19 7.80
N ASP A 304 -27.45 3.14 7.75
CA ASP A 304 -28.21 3.47 6.54
C ASP A 304 -27.58 4.67 5.85
N ASN A 305 -26.89 4.40 4.74
CA ASN A 305 -26.30 5.40 3.85
C ASN A 305 -25.47 6.49 4.59
N PRO A 306 -24.49 6.11 5.44
CA PRO A 306 -23.68 7.08 6.17
C PRO A 306 -22.90 8.00 5.23
N ASP A 307 -22.77 9.25 5.63
CA ASP A 307 -21.95 10.23 4.94
C ASP A 307 -20.48 9.94 5.17
N VAL A 308 -19.64 10.36 4.22
CA VAL A 308 -18.19 10.19 4.30
C VAL A 308 -17.45 11.48 3.96
N VAL A 309 -16.26 11.60 4.51
CA VAL A 309 -15.16 12.33 3.86
C VAL A 309 -14.21 11.29 3.26
N PHE A 310 -13.64 11.59 2.11
CA PHE A 310 -12.78 10.65 1.42
C PHE A 310 -11.60 11.31 0.71
N GLU A 311 -10.59 10.49 0.47
CA GLU A 311 -9.42 10.85 -0.33
C GLU A 311 -8.89 9.62 -1.07
N ARG A 312 -8.14 9.88 -2.14
CA ARG A 312 -7.47 8.81 -2.88
C ARG A 312 -6.28 8.31 -2.10
N VAL A 313 -6.16 6.99 -2.00
CA VAL A 313 -5.01 6.31 -1.40
C VAL A 313 -4.46 5.26 -2.35
N ARG A 314 -3.28 4.75 -2.04
CA ARG A 314 -2.71 3.63 -2.78
C ARG A 314 -3.52 2.37 -2.47
N CYS A 315 -3.77 1.55 -3.48
CA CYS A 315 -4.54 0.33 -3.26
C CYS A 315 -3.75 -0.71 -2.43
N PRO A 316 -4.31 -1.19 -1.30
CA PRO A 316 -3.77 -2.33 -0.60
C PRO A 316 -3.71 -3.59 -1.48
N LYS A 317 -2.66 -4.38 -1.33
CA LYS A 317 -2.49 -5.69 -1.98
C LYS A 317 -3.63 -6.63 -1.65
N ALA A 318 -4.18 -6.55 -0.42
CA ALA A 318 -5.36 -7.31 -0.03
C ALA A 318 -6.57 -7.10 -0.97
N LEU A 319 -6.74 -5.90 -1.53
CA LEU A 319 -7.80 -5.60 -2.51
C LEU A 319 -7.39 -5.94 -3.94
N THR A 320 -6.17 -5.56 -4.33
CA THR A 320 -5.70 -5.79 -5.71
C THR A 320 -5.40 -7.26 -6.02
N ASP A 321 -5.05 -8.07 -5.03
CA ASP A 321 -4.93 -9.52 -5.20
C ASP A 321 -6.31 -10.21 -5.39
N ILE A 322 -7.38 -9.58 -4.89
CA ILE A 322 -8.77 -10.03 -5.09
C ILE A 322 -9.27 -9.62 -6.48
N THR A 323 -9.09 -8.37 -6.88
CA THR A 323 -9.63 -7.90 -8.16
C THR A 323 -8.72 -8.21 -9.33
N GLY A 324 -7.43 -8.38 -9.09
CA GLY A 324 -6.40 -8.41 -10.14
C GLY A 324 -6.17 -7.06 -10.83
N CYS A 325 -6.94 -6.02 -10.47
CA CYS A 325 -6.85 -4.73 -11.13
C CYS A 325 -5.84 -3.82 -10.44
N ILE A 326 -4.78 -3.47 -11.17
CA ILE A 326 -3.68 -2.63 -10.69
C ILE A 326 -3.40 -1.61 -11.78
N LEU A 327 -3.45 -0.32 -11.42
CA LEU A 327 -3.14 0.75 -12.36
C LEU A 327 -1.61 0.87 -12.60
N PRO A 328 -1.16 1.31 -13.78
CA PRO A 328 0.26 1.43 -14.11
C PRO A 328 1.05 2.38 -13.19
N ASP A 329 0.43 3.47 -12.74
CA ASP A 329 1.01 4.46 -11.82
C ASP A 329 1.38 3.82 -10.47
N GLU A 330 0.58 2.88 -9.97
CA GLU A 330 0.89 2.12 -8.74
C GLU A 330 2.02 1.10 -8.93
N SER A 331 2.21 0.60 -10.16
CA SER A 331 3.30 -0.32 -10.48
C SER A 331 4.67 0.38 -10.63
N GLN A 332 4.67 1.66 -11.03
CA GLN A 332 5.88 2.44 -11.27
C GLN A 332 6.47 3.06 -10.00
N GLN A 333 5.69 3.32 -8.95
CA GLN A 333 6.26 3.71 -7.65
C GLN A 333 7.17 2.62 -7.07
N LYS A 334 6.86 1.32 -7.26
CA LYS A 334 7.78 0.21 -6.92
C LYS A 334 9.10 0.28 -7.69
N LYS A 335 9.08 0.75 -8.94
CA LYS A 335 10.31 0.94 -9.74
C LYS A 335 11.08 2.18 -9.30
N ASN A 336 10.42 3.26 -8.90
CA ASN A 336 11.10 4.47 -8.42
C ASN A 336 11.73 4.27 -7.04
N LEU A 337 11.15 3.48 -6.15
CA LEU A 337 11.81 3.05 -4.90
C LEU A 337 13.02 2.13 -5.16
N LYS A 338 12.93 1.19 -6.12
CA LYS A 338 14.07 0.36 -6.52
C LYS A 338 15.16 1.14 -7.27
N ASN A 339 14.77 2.10 -8.12
CA ASN A 339 15.69 2.91 -8.90
C ASN A 339 16.33 4.02 -8.07
N ASN A 340 15.66 4.56 -7.04
CA ASN A 340 16.30 5.48 -6.10
C ASN A 340 17.32 4.74 -5.21
N ASN A 341 17.05 3.48 -4.84
CA ASN A 341 18.02 2.63 -4.15
C ASN A 341 19.20 2.19 -5.05
N ASN A 342 18.98 2.03 -6.37
CA ASN A 342 20.05 1.74 -7.33
C ASN A 342 20.81 3.00 -7.80
N ASN A 343 20.17 4.18 -7.85
CA ASN A 343 20.81 5.44 -8.19
C ASN A 343 21.60 6.02 -7.02
N ASN A 344 21.21 5.74 -5.76
CA ASN A 344 22.06 6.04 -4.61
C ASN A 344 23.29 5.12 -4.50
N ASN A 345 23.27 3.93 -5.12
CA ASN A 345 24.44 3.08 -5.26
C ASN A 345 25.31 3.38 -6.49
N ASN A 346 24.82 4.16 -7.47
CA ASN A 346 25.60 4.57 -8.65
C ASN A 346 26.03 6.05 -8.66
N ASN A 347 25.47 6.90 -7.78
CA ASN A 347 25.88 8.30 -7.68
C ASN A 347 27.07 8.55 -6.73
N ASN A 348 27.57 7.53 -6.03
CA ASN A 348 28.80 7.64 -5.24
C ASN A 348 30.08 7.19 -5.97
N ASN A 349 30.02 6.87 -7.27
CA ASN A 349 31.22 6.55 -8.06
C ASN A 349 31.47 7.42 -9.30
N ASN A 350 30.68 8.48 -9.54
CA ASN A 350 30.91 9.36 -10.70
C ASN A 350 31.17 10.84 -10.39
N ASN A 351 31.23 11.24 -9.12
CA ASN A 351 31.51 12.64 -8.78
C ASN A 351 33.00 13.05 -8.78
N ASN A 352 33.92 12.14 -9.14
CA ASN A 352 35.33 12.47 -9.37
C ASN A 352 35.74 12.48 -10.85
N ASN A 353 34.87 12.11 -11.80
CA ASN A 353 35.21 12.09 -13.23
C ASN A 353 34.65 13.30 -14.02
N SER A 354 33.64 13.99 -13.49
CA SER A 354 33.05 15.16 -14.16
C SER A 354 33.86 16.46 -13.96
N ARG A 355 34.69 16.54 -12.90
CA ARG A 355 35.56 17.72 -12.66
C ARG A 355 36.89 17.66 -13.44
N SER A 356 37.37 16.46 -13.78
CA SER A 356 38.55 16.28 -14.64
C SER A 356 38.22 16.43 -16.14
N LYS A 357 37.04 15.95 -16.58
CA LYS A 357 36.59 16.13 -17.97
C LYS A 357 36.26 17.57 -18.33
N MET A 358 35.81 18.41 -17.40
CA MET A 358 35.51 19.83 -17.68
C MET A 358 36.76 20.71 -17.78
N LEU A 359 37.86 20.33 -17.11
CA LEU A 359 39.17 20.99 -17.23
C LEU A 359 39.87 20.61 -18.56
N GLY A 360 39.77 19.34 -18.98
CA GLY A 360 40.34 18.88 -20.26
C GLY A 360 39.59 19.33 -21.51
N TYR A 361 38.34 19.82 -21.39
CA TYR A 361 37.59 20.44 -22.49
C TYR A 361 37.88 21.95 -22.61
N ARG A 362 38.06 22.69 -21.49
CA ARG A 362 38.45 24.12 -21.53
C ARG A 362 39.86 24.35 -22.07
N GLU A 363 40.81 23.45 -21.84
CA GLU A 363 42.15 23.53 -22.44
C GLU A 363 42.17 23.18 -23.95
N ARG A 364 41.24 22.33 -24.43
CA ARG A 364 41.14 21.94 -25.86
C ARG A 364 40.33 22.91 -26.71
N GLU A 365 39.42 23.68 -26.14
CA GLU A 365 38.72 24.78 -26.82
C GLU A 365 39.63 26.02 -26.92
N GLY A 366 40.34 26.39 -25.84
CA GLY A 366 41.28 27.53 -25.83
C GLY A 366 42.57 27.36 -26.65
N LYS A 367 42.88 26.13 -27.11
CA LYS A 367 43.97 25.86 -28.07
C LYS A 367 43.48 25.92 -29.52
N ARG A 368 42.21 25.55 -29.78
CA ARG A 368 41.58 25.62 -31.12
C ARG A 368 41.14 27.05 -31.49
N GLU A 369 40.87 27.91 -30.52
CA GLU A 369 40.62 29.34 -30.77
C GLU A 369 41.91 30.10 -31.10
N ARG A 370 43.04 29.83 -30.41
CA ARG A 370 44.35 30.43 -30.74
C ARG A 370 44.89 30.02 -32.12
N GLU A 371 44.71 28.76 -32.52
CA GLU A 371 45.09 28.30 -33.88
C GLU A 371 44.16 28.84 -35.00
N ARG A 372 42.95 29.33 -34.66
CA ARG A 372 42.03 29.99 -35.60
C ARG A 372 42.29 31.48 -35.75
N GLU A 373 42.85 32.14 -34.73
CA GLU A 373 43.27 33.54 -34.80
C GLU A 373 44.60 33.69 -35.56
N GLU A 374 45.60 32.83 -35.32
CA GLU A 374 46.86 32.83 -36.11
C GLU A 374 46.65 32.52 -37.61
N LYS A 375 45.59 31.79 -37.98
CA LYS A 375 45.24 31.53 -39.40
C LYS A 375 44.42 32.65 -40.06
N LYS A 376 43.91 33.62 -39.31
CA LYS A 376 43.22 34.79 -39.87
C LYS A 376 44.19 35.94 -40.16
N ASP A 377 45.31 36.02 -39.45
CA ASP A 377 46.35 37.03 -39.68
C ASP A 377 47.32 36.69 -40.82
N LEU A 378 47.26 35.47 -41.37
CA LEU A 378 48.03 35.03 -42.55
C LEU A 378 47.25 35.10 -43.87
N LYS A 379 46.13 35.84 -43.93
CA LYS A 379 45.28 35.95 -45.13
C LYS A 379 45.03 37.39 -45.59
N TYR A 380 45.89 38.32 -45.16
CA TYR A 380 45.85 39.74 -45.52
C TYR A 380 47.24 40.30 -45.90
N ASP A 381 48.08 39.49 -46.53
CA ASP A 381 49.26 39.95 -47.28
C ASP A 381 49.49 39.00 -48.46
N ASP A 382 48.69 39.20 -49.53
CA ASP A 382 49.04 39.07 -50.95
C ASP A 382 47.85 39.52 -51.83
#